data_AF-A0A5C7UJS7-F1
#
_entry.id   AF-A0A5C7UJS7-F1
#
_cell.length_a   1.000
_cell.length_b   1.000
_cell.length_c   1.000
_cell.angle_alpha   90.00
_cell.angle_beta   90.00
_cell.angle_gamma   90.00
#
_symmetry.space_group_name_H-M   'P 1'
#
loop_
_entity.id
_entity.type
_entity.pdbx_description
1 polymer ?
#
loop_
_entity_poly.entity_id
_entity_poly.type
_entity_poly.pdbx_seq_one_letter_code
_entity_poly.pdbx_strand_id
1 'polypeptide(L)'
;MRLRLTPILLSLILALPILGIFAALLSPSSTSGDVLTHLVTTVLPGYAWTTLWLAIGVAWGVASMGIITAWLVATCDFPGKRIYEWALILPLAMPTYVMAYAYTDFFQFSGPIQTFLRDLLGVSKLDWFPEPRSVWGAVCVLSLALYPYVYLLC
;
A
#
# COMPACT_ATOMS: atom_id res chain seq x y z
N MET A 1 -24.36 -27.57 20.41
CA MET A 1 -25.02 -26.77 19.34
C MET A 1 -25.14 -25.26 19.68
N ARG A 2 -25.11 -24.81 20.95
CA ARG A 2 -25.22 -23.38 21.34
C ARG A 2 -24.00 -22.49 21.02
N LEU A 3 -22.81 -23.04 20.80
CA LEU A 3 -21.56 -22.29 20.53
C LEU A 3 -21.46 -21.69 19.11
N ARG A 4 -22.41 -21.97 18.20
CA ARG A 4 -22.40 -21.45 16.82
C ARG A 4 -23.27 -20.21 16.60
N LEU A 5 -24.20 -19.89 17.50
CA LEU A 5 -25.13 -18.76 17.32
C LEU A 5 -24.46 -17.40 17.52
N THR A 6 -23.55 -17.30 18.50
CA THR A 6 -22.80 -16.07 18.78
C THR A 6 -21.90 -15.62 17.62
N PRO A 7 -21.07 -16.48 16.98
CA PRO A 7 -20.28 -16.05 15.83
C PRO A 7 -21.14 -15.72 14.61
N ILE A 8 -22.27 -16.41 14.41
CA ILE A 8 -23.20 -16.11 13.31
C ILE A 8 -23.82 -14.72 13.50
N LEU A 9 -24.32 -14.41 14.70
CA LEU A 9 -24.88 -13.10 15.02
C LEU A 9 -23.84 -11.99 14.88
N LEU A 10 -22.61 -12.22 15.37
CA LEU A 10 -21.52 -11.25 15.25
C LEU A 10 -21.14 -11.02 13.79
N SER A 11 -21.05 -12.08 12.98
CA SER A 11 -20.76 -11.98 11.55
C SER A 11 -21.85 -11.25 10.78
N LEU A 12 -23.12 -11.46 11.14
CA LEU A 12 -24.26 -10.76 10.54
C LEU A 12 -24.22 -9.27 10.86
N ILE A 13 -23.90 -8.93 12.12
CA ILE A 13 -23.75 -7.54 12.55
C ILE A 13 -22.60 -6.84 11.80
N LEU A 14 -21.46 -7.52 11.65
CA LEU A 14 -20.32 -7.00 10.89
C LEU A 14 -20.60 -6.90 9.39
N ALA A 15 -21.48 -7.74 8.86
CA ALA A 15 -21.89 -7.72 7.45
C ALA A 15 -22.97 -6.66 7.13
N LEU A 16 -23.70 -6.14 8.11
CA LEU A 16 -24.73 -5.11 7.93
C LEU A 16 -24.33 -3.94 7.02
N PRO A 17 -23.17 -3.27 7.17
CA PRO A 17 -22.79 -2.16 6.29
C PRO A 17 -22.60 -2.61 4.84
N ILE A 18 -22.04 -3.80 4.62
CA ILE A 18 -21.83 -4.37 3.29
C ILE A 18 -23.20 -4.72 2.66
N LEU A 19 -24.07 -5.36 3.44
CA LEU A 19 -25.44 -5.67 3.00
C LEU A 19 -26.26 -4.41 2.70
N GLY A 20 -26.04 -3.32 3.45
CA GLY A 20 -26.63 -2.02 3.19
C GLY A 20 -26.23 -1.45 1.83
N ILE A 21 -24.96 -1.58 1.43
CA ILE A 21 -24.50 -1.19 0.09
C ILE A 21 -25.19 -2.02 -0.99
N PHE A 22 -25.27 -3.34 -0.83
CA PHE A 22 -25.98 -4.21 -1.78
C PHE A 22 -27.48 -3.89 -1.87
N ALA A 23 -28.14 -3.61 -0.74
CA ALA A 23 -29.53 -3.20 -0.70
C ALA A 23 -29.76 -1.86 -1.41
N ALA A 24 -28.83 -0.92 -1.28
CA ALA A 24 -28.86 0.37 -1.98
C ALA A 24 -28.73 0.21 -3.50
N LEU A 25 -27.97 -0.78 -3.99
CA LEU A 25 -27.89 -1.11 -5.42
C LEU A 25 -29.21 -1.69 -5.96
N LEU A 26 -29.94 -2.45 -5.13
CA LEU A 26 -31.19 -3.12 -5.49
C LEU A 26 -32.42 -2.21 -5.43
N SER A 27 -32.31 -1.02 -4.82
CA SER A 27 -33.39 -0.04 -4.69
C SER A 27 -33.01 1.28 -5.37
N PRO A 28 -32.98 1.36 -6.72
CA PRO A 28 -32.59 2.56 -7.42
C PRO A 28 -33.66 3.64 -7.21
N SER A 29 -33.43 4.57 -6.28
CA SER A 29 -34.11 5.86 -6.35
C SER A 29 -33.55 6.64 -7.55
N SER A 30 -34.40 7.42 -8.22
CA SER A 30 -34.02 8.19 -9.42
C SER A 30 -32.75 9.01 -9.23
N THR A 31 -32.52 9.55 -8.03
CA THR A 31 -31.29 10.30 -7.67
C THR A 31 -30.05 9.40 -7.50
N SER A 32 -30.19 8.16 -7.03
CA SER A 32 -29.05 7.25 -6.78
C SER A 32 -28.47 6.68 -8.07
N GLY A 33 -29.34 6.38 -9.04
CA GLY A 33 -28.93 5.86 -10.35
C GLY A 33 -28.08 6.84 -11.15
N ASP A 34 -28.44 8.12 -11.12
CA ASP A 34 -27.70 9.19 -11.80
C ASP A 34 -26.31 9.39 -11.19
N VAL A 35 -26.20 9.37 -9.85
CA VAL A 35 -24.91 9.48 -9.14
C VAL A 35 -24.01 8.29 -9.46
N LEU A 36 -24.55 7.06 -9.45
CA LEU A 36 -23.76 5.86 -9.77
C LEU A 36 -23.25 5.91 -11.21
N THR A 37 -24.12 6.29 -12.16
CA THR A 37 -23.75 6.42 -13.57
C THR A 37 -22.65 7.47 -13.73
N HIS A 38 -22.80 8.64 -13.08
CA HIS A 38 -21.80 9.69 -13.12
C HIS A 38 -20.45 9.23 -12.56
N LEU A 39 -20.43 8.52 -11.42
CA LEU A 39 -19.21 7.97 -10.82
C LEU A 39 -18.52 6.94 -11.71
N VAL A 40 -19.32 6.03 -12.32
CA VAL A 40 -18.84 5.00 -13.26
C VAL A 40 -18.22 5.62 -14.51
N THR A 41 -18.75 6.75 -15.00
CA THR A 41 -18.23 7.38 -16.22
C THR A 41 -17.08 8.35 -15.98
N THR A 42 -16.93 8.91 -14.78
CA THR A 42 -15.88 9.92 -14.51
C THR A 42 -14.69 9.37 -13.74
N VAL A 43 -14.90 8.79 -12.55
CA VAL A 43 -13.80 8.55 -11.60
C VAL A 43 -13.43 7.08 -11.44
N LEU A 44 -14.42 6.17 -11.47
CA LEU A 44 -14.19 4.73 -11.26
C LEU A 44 -13.20 4.12 -12.25
N PRO A 45 -13.25 4.41 -13.57
CA PRO A 45 -12.31 3.83 -14.53
C PRO A 45 -10.87 4.25 -14.23
N GLY A 46 -10.68 5.52 -13.86
CA GLY A 46 -9.38 6.06 -13.46
C GLY A 46 -8.84 5.37 -12.21
N TYR A 47 -9.67 5.21 -11.17
CA TYR A 47 -9.28 4.48 -9.96
C TYR A 47 -9.01 3.00 -10.21
N ALA A 48 -9.84 2.33 -11.02
CA ALA A 48 -9.62 0.94 -11.38
C ALA A 48 -8.27 0.75 -12.07
N TRP A 49 -7.92 1.65 -13.00
CA TRP A 49 -6.65 1.59 -13.71
C TRP A 49 -5.45 1.86 -12.79
N THR A 50 -5.52 2.89 -11.93
CA THR A 50 -4.44 3.18 -10.99
C THR A 50 -4.26 2.07 -9.96
N THR A 51 -5.35 1.50 -9.43
CA THR A 51 -5.30 0.33 -8.54
C THR A 51 -4.69 -0.89 -9.24
N LEU A 52 -5.02 -1.14 -10.50
CA LEU A 52 -4.45 -2.24 -11.27
C LEU A 52 -2.94 -2.09 -11.45
N TRP A 53 -2.47 -0.90 -11.84
CA TRP A 53 -1.04 -0.61 -11.93
C TRP A 53 -0.32 -0.71 -10.58
N LEU A 54 -0.94 -0.21 -9.51
CA LEU A 54 -0.42 -0.36 -8.16
C LEU A 54 -0.30 -1.82 -7.77
N ALA A 55 -1.33 -2.62 -7.98
CA ALA A 55 -1.35 -4.03 -7.62
C ALA A 55 -0.25 -4.82 -8.35
N ILE A 56 -0.11 -4.60 -9.66
CA ILE A 56 0.93 -5.27 -10.47
C ILE A 56 2.33 -4.81 -10.03
N GLY A 57 2.54 -3.50 -9.90
CA GLY A 57 3.83 -2.95 -9.49
C GLY A 57 4.27 -3.42 -8.11
N VAL A 58 3.34 -3.41 -7.14
CA VAL A 58 3.61 -3.88 -5.77
C VAL A 58 3.84 -5.38 -5.76
N ALA A 59 3.05 -6.19 -6.47
CA ALA A 59 3.25 -7.63 -6.52
C ALA A 59 4.65 -7.98 -7.04
N TRP A 60 5.10 -7.31 -8.11
CA TRP A 60 6.45 -7.47 -8.64
C TRP A 60 7.53 -6.98 -7.67
N GLY A 61 7.36 -5.81 -7.07
CA GLY A 61 8.31 -5.25 -6.10
C GLY A 61 8.49 -6.13 -4.87
N VAL A 62 7.39 -6.52 -4.24
CA VAL A 62 7.38 -7.41 -3.07
C VAL A 62 7.97 -8.78 -3.42
N ALA A 63 7.56 -9.39 -4.54
CA ALA A 63 8.06 -10.70 -4.95
C ALA A 63 9.57 -10.67 -5.21
N SER A 64 10.05 -9.71 -6.00
CA SER A 64 11.48 -9.58 -6.30
C SER A 64 12.30 -9.34 -5.03
N MET A 65 11.93 -8.37 -4.21
CA MET A 65 12.68 -8.05 -2.98
C MET A 65 12.61 -9.19 -1.96
N GLY A 66 11.42 -9.74 -1.72
CA GLY A 66 11.21 -10.84 -0.76
C GLY A 66 11.93 -12.13 -1.16
N ILE A 67 11.79 -12.57 -2.42
CA ILE A 67 12.41 -13.81 -2.89
C ILE A 67 13.94 -13.67 -2.91
N ILE A 68 14.48 -12.55 -3.42
CA ILE A 68 15.94 -12.35 -3.50
C ILE A 68 16.54 -12.32 -2.09
N THR A 69 15.93 -11.58 -1.17
CA THR A 69 16.43 -11.49 0.21
C THR A 69 16.31 -12.81 0.96
N ALA A 70 15.21 -13.55 0.79
CA ALA A 70 15.04 -14.88 1.38
C ALA A 70 16.07 -15.87 0.83
N TRP A 71 16.25 -15.91 -0.49
CA TRP A 71 17.21 -16.79 -1.13
C TRP A 71 18.66 -16.52 -0.69
N LEU A 72 19.06 -15.24 -0.62
CA LEU A 72 20.38 -14.84 -0.15
C LEU A 72 20.62 -15.27 1.30
N VAL A 73 19.67 -15.03 2.19
CA VAL A 73 19.81 -15.39 3.61
C VAL A 73 19.80 -16.91 3.80
N ALA A 74 18.93 -17.64 3.09
CA ALA A 74 18.82 -19.09 3.22
C ALA A 74 20.01 -19.84 2.62
N THR A 75 20.54 -19.38 1.48
CA THR A 75 21.51 -20.14 0.67
C THR A 75 22.95 -19.65 0.82
N CYS A 76 23.18 -18.37 1.09
CA CYS A 76 24.52 -17.81 1.20
C CYS A 76 24.94 -17.66 2.66
N ASP A 77 26.22 -17.93 2.94
CA ASP A 77 26.84 -17.65 4.23
C ASP A 77 27.75 -16.43 4.11
N PHE A 78 27.31 -15.31 4.68
CA PHE A 78 28.01 -14.04 4.68
C PHE A 78 28.15 -13.49 6.12
N PRO A 79 29.21 -12.69 6.40
CA PRO A 79 29.39 -12.11 7.72
C PRO A 79 28.20 -11.21 8.07
N GLY A 80 27.59 -11.43 9.24
CA GLY A 80 26.43 -10.66 9.70
C GLY A 80 25.06 -11.22 9.32
N LYS A 81 24.98 -12.42 8.72
CA LYS A 81 23.72 -13.11 8.37
C LYS A 81 22.62 -13.03 9.44
N ARG A 82 22.96 -13.32 10.70
CA ARG A 82 22.01 -13.24 11.84
C ARG A 82 21.39 -11.85 12.05
N ILE A 83 22.13 -10.78 11.74
CA ILE A 83 21.62 -9.41 11.85
C ILE A 83 20.60 -9.17 10.73
N TYR A 84 20.92 -9.57 9.50
CA TYR A 84 20.02 -9.42 8.36
C TYR A 84 18.75 -10.26 8.49
N GLU A 85 18.85 -11.49 9.01
CA GLU A 85 17.70 -12.35 9.29
C GLU A 85 16.61 -11.64 10.11
N TRP A 86 17.02 -10.89 11.13
CA TRP A 86 16.10 -10.12 11.97
C TRP A 86 15.76 -8.74 11.39
N ALA A 87 16.74 -8.04 10.83
CA ALA A 87 16.56 -6.69 10.30
C ALA A 87 15.60 -6.64 9.11
N LEU A 88 15.55 -7.68 8.27
CA LEU A 88 14.62 -7.77 7.14
C LEU A 88 13.15 -7.90 7.58
N ILE A 89 12.90 -8.32 8.82
CA ILE A 89 11.55 -8.46 9.38
C ILE A 89 11.09 -7.16 10.06
N LEU A 90 12.03 -6.30 10.50
CA LEU A 90 11.74 -5.04 11.20
C LEU A 90 10.69 -4.14 10.54
N PRO A 91 10.63 -3.98 9.20
CA PRO A 91 9.63 -3.13 8.58
C PRO A 91 8.19 -3.55 8.91
N LEU A 92 7.96 -4.83 9.23
CA LEU A 92 6.66 -5.36 9.63
C LEU A 92 6.19 -4.86 11.01
N ALA A 93 7.11 -4.35 11.83
CA ALA A 93 6.79 -3.75 13.13
C ALA A 93 6.18 -2.34 12.99
N MET A 94 6.40 -1.66 11.86
CA MET A 94 5.83 -0.34 11.62
C MET A 94 4.51 -0.44 10.86
N PRO A 95 3.45 0.29 11.28
CA PRO A 95 2.23 0.37 10.51
C PRO A 95 2.50 0.95 9.12
N THR A 96 1.93 0.34 8.09
CA THR A 96 2.12 0.74 6.68
C THR A 96 1.79 2.22 6.44
N TYR A 97 0.75 2.74 7.10
CA TYR A 97 0.36 4.13 7.05
C TYR A 97 1.42 5.10 7.61
N VAL A 98 2.07 4.72 8.73
CA VAL A 98 3.15 5.52 9.32
C VAL A 98 4.35 5.57 8.38
N MET A 99 4.68 4.45 7.75
CA MET A 99 5.74 4.39 6.73
C MET A 99 5.43 5.29 5.53
N ALA A 100 4.18 5.32 5.07
CA ALA A 100 3.76 6.18 3.97
C ALA A 100 3.86 7.68 4.29
N TYR A 101 3.53 8.09 5.52
CA TYR A 101 3.74 9.46 5.94
C TYR A 101 5.20 9.80 6.13
N ALA A 102 5.98 8.94 6.78
CA ALA A 102 7.42 9.16 6.90
C ALA A 102 8.06 9.33 5.52
N TYR A 103 7.71 8.48 4.54
CA TYR A 103 8.16 8.62 3.16
C TYR A 103 7.74 9.96 2.54
N THR A 104 6.45 10.30 2.64
CA THR A 104 5.93 11.55 2.06
C THR A 104 6.61 12.76 2.68
N ASP A 105 6.78 12.77 4.00
CA ASP A 105 7.41 13.88 4.73
C ASP A 105 8.89 14.01 4.42
N PHE A 106 9.56 12.89 4.16
CA PHE A 106 10.98 12.89 3.82
C PHE A 106 11.23 13.42 2.40
N PHE A 107 10.34 13.09 1.45
CA PHE A 107 10.49 13.37 0.03
C PHE A 107 9.66 14.55 -0.49
N GLN A 108 8.73 15.11 0.28
CA GLN A 108 7.95 16.27 -0.15
C GLN A 108 8.81 17.53 -0.32
N PHE A 109 8.21 18.58 -0.88
CA PHE A 109 8.90 19.84 -1.15
C PHE A 109 9.57 20.44 0.09
N SER A 110 8.88 20.47 1.22
CA SER A 110 9.43 20.93 2.51
C SER A 110 10.24 19.86 3.24
N GLY A 111 10.42 18.68 2.64
CA GLY A 111 11.13 17.56 3.23
C GLY A 111 12.64 17.79 3.30
N PRO A 112 13.34 17.08 4.19
CA PRO A 112 14.77 17.21 4.38
C PRO A 112 15.58 16.90 3.11
N ILE A 113 15.17 15.90 2.30
CA ILE A 113 15.90 15.55 1.07
C ILE A 113 15.82 16.69 0.06
N GLN A 114 14.61 17.16 -0.25
CA GLN A 114 14.47 18.21 -1.25
C GLN A 114 15.10 19.51 -0.78
N THR A 115 14.98 19.85 0.51
CA THR A 115 15.63 21.04 1.08
C THR A 115 17.15 20.94 0.99
N PHE A 116 17.74 19.81 1.41
CA PHE A 116 19.17 19.58 1.30
C PHE A 116 19.68 19.67 -0.14
N LEU A 117 18.97 19.05 -1.10
CA LEU A 117 19.34 19.11 -2.51
C LEU A 117 19.23 20.53 -3.08
N ARG A 118 18.18 21.28 -2.72
CA ARG A 118 18.02 22.67 -3.13
C ARG A 118 19.13 23.57 -2.60
N ASP A 119 19.48 23.41 -1.33
CA ASP A 119 20.56 24.18 -0.70
C ASP A 119 21.91 23.86 -1.34
N LEU A 120 22.16 22.58 -1.65
CA LEU A 120 23.39 22.12 -2.30
C LEU A 120 23.51 22.62 -3.74
N LEU A 121 22.41 22.62 -4.50
CA LEU A 121 22.37 23.04 -5.90
C LEU A 121 22.15 24.55 -6.07
N GLY A 122 21.82 25.27 -5.00
CA GLY A 122 21.49 26.71 -5.03
C GLY A 122 20.21 27.03 -5.81
N VAL A 123 19.30 26.08 -5.96
CA VAL A 123 18.06 26.24 -6.74
C VAL A 123 16.83 26.32 -5.84
N SER A 124 15.84 27.14 -6.22
CA SER A 124 14.60 27.31 -5.46
C SER A 124 13.63 26.13 -5.59
N LYS A 125 13.74 25.33 -6.65
CA LYS A 125 12.89 24.17 -6.92
C LYS A 125 13.63 23.10 -7.72
N LEU A 126 13.35 21.83 -7.44
CA LEU A 126 13.73 20.71 -8.30
C LEU A 126 12.50 20.26 -9.10
N ASP A 127 12.38 20.72 -10.35
CA ASP A 127 11.25 20.33 -11.21
C ASP A 127 11.30 18.87 -11.66
N TRP A 128 12.48 18.25 -11.65
CA TRP A 128 12.69 16.84 -12.01
C TRP A 128 12.41 15.88 -10.85
N PHE A 129 12.24 16.37 -9.63
CA PHE A 129 12.09 15.49 -8.46
C PHE A 129 10.71 14.81 -8.49
N PRO A 130 10.66 13.47 -8.40
CA PRO A 130 9.40 12.75 -8.52
C PRO A 130 8.46 13.09 -7.36
N GLU A 131 7.19 13.26 -7.67
CA GLU A 131 6.19 13.54 -6.65
C GLU A 131 6.00 12.31 -5.73
N PRO A 132 6.16 12.46 -4.40
CA PRO A 132 6.05 11.32 -3.49
C PRO A 132 4.64 10.72 -3.47
N ARG A 133 3.61 11.53 -3.72
CA ARG A 133 2.21 11.09 -3.83
C ARG A 133 1.85 10.69 -5.27
N SER A 134 2.69 9.86 -5.87
CA SER A 134 2.47 9.29 -7.21
C SER A 134 2.26 7.78 -7.14
N VAL A 135 1.78 7.19 -8.25
CA VAL A 135 1.62 5.73 -8.38
C VAL A 135 2.95 5.02 -8.10
N TRP A 136 4.06 5.52 -8.67
CA TRP A 136 5.38 4.92 -8.47
C TRP A 136 5.88 5.08 -7.03
N GLY A 137 5.69 6.24 -6.41
CA GLY A 137 6.01 6.44 -4.99
C GLY A 137 5.26 5.46 -4.09
N ALA A 138 3.95 5.28 -4.36
CA ALA A 138 3.13 4.30 -3.65
C ALA A 138 3.59 2.85 -3.90
N VAL A 139 3.94 2.46 -5.13
CA VAL A 139 4.52 1.13 -5.43
C VAL A 139 5.77 0.90 -4.59
N CYS A 140 6.69 1.87 -4.54
CA CYS A 140 7.93 1.75 -3.79
C CYS A 140 7.68 1.56 -2.28
N VAL A 141 6.88 2.43 -1.67
CA VAL A 141 6.59 2.38 -0.24
C VAL A 141 5.85 1.11 0.14
N LEU A 142 4.82 0.73 -0.62
CA LEU A 142 4.06 -0.48 -0.35
C LEU A 142 4.92 -1.72 -0.54
N SER A 143 5.81 -1.74 -1.54
CA SER A 143 6.75 -2.86 -1.72
C SER A 143 7.70 -2.99 -0.53
N LEU A 144 8.27 -1.89 -0.06
CA LEU A 144 9.14 -1.86 1.13
C LEU A 144 8.39 -2.24 2.42
N ALA A 145 7.11 -1.90 2.53
CA ALA A 145 6.29 -2.26 3.68
C ALA A 145 5.89 -3.73 3.67
N LEU A 146 5.65 -4.30 2.48
CA LEU A 146 5.03 -5.62 2.32
C LEU A 146 6.03 -6.74 1.95
N TYR A 147 7.24 -6.44 1.46
CA TYR A 147 8.23 -7.48 1.16
C TYR A 147 8.52 -8.45 2.32
N PRO A 148 8.46 -8.06 3.63
CA PRO A 148 8.73 -9.00 4.71
C PRO A 148 7.74 -10.16 4.73
N TYR A 149 6.50 -9.97 4.25
CA TYR A 149 5.52 -11.06 4.16
C TYR A 149 5.97 -12.15 3.18
N VAL A 150 6.50 -11.77 2.01
CA VAL A 150 7.04 -12.73 1.04
C VAL A 150 8.34 -13.35 1.54
N TYR A 151 9.22 -12.54 2.14
CA TYR A 151 10.45 -13.03 2.76
C TYR A 151 10.20 -14.15 3.79
N LEU A 152 9.17 -13.99 4.63
CA LEU A 152 8.79 -14.99 5.65
C LEU A 152 8.07 -16.24 5.10
N LEU A 153 7.48 -16.14 3.90
CA LEU A 153 6.78 -17.24 3.24
C LEU A 153 7.73 -18.20 2.51
N CYS A 154 8.91 -17.71 2.13
CA CYS A 154 9.95 -18.47 1.44
C CYS A 154 10.86 -19.22 2.43
#